data_AF-A0A925C4G8-F1
#
_entry.id   AF-A0A925C4G8-F1
#
_cell.length_a   1.000
_cell.length_b   1.000
_cell.length_c   1.000
_cell.angle_alpha   90.00
_cell.angle_beta   90.00
_cell.angle_gamma   90.00
#
_symmetry.space_group_name_H-M   'P 1'
#
loop_
_entity.id
_entity.type
_entity.pdbx_description
1 polymer ?
#
loop_
_entity_poly.entity_id
_entity_poly.type
_entity_poly.pdbx_seq_one_letter_code
_entity_poly.pdbx_strand_id
1 'polypeptide(L)'
;TTNLSRAISEMGIYPAVDPLDSTSRILDPQIVGEEHYRVARGVQQVLQRYKDLQDIIAILGMDELSEDDKMIVARARKIERFMSQPFHVAEVFTGSPGVFVPLADTIKAFKGLCNGDYDHLPEQAFYMVGTIEEAKAKAEKLAEAA
;
A
#
# COMPACT_ATOMS: atom_id res chain seq x y z
N THR A 1 9.03 11.12 -12.67
CA THR A 1 9.95 11.43 -11.56
C THR A 1 9.55 10.63 -10.35
N THR A 2 10.52 10.23 -9.53
CA THR A 2 10.26 9.56 -8.24
C THR A 2 10.45 10.59 -7.13
N ASN A 3 9.37 10.98 -6.47
CA ASN A 3 9.40 12.00 -5.42
C ASN A 3 9.39 11.30 -4.06
N LEU A 4 10.27 11.76 -3.16
CA LEU A 4 10.37 11.25 -1.80
C LEU A 4 9.73 12.27 -0.84
N SER A 5 8.91 11.80 0.10
CA SER A 5 8.17 12.63 1.04
C SER A 5 8.63 12.40 2.47
N ARG A 6 8.88 13.50 3.19
CA ARG A 6 9.22 13.44 4.63
C ARG A 6 8.05 12.88 5.45
N ALA A 7 6.81 13.28 5.15
CA ALA A 7 5.63 12.83 5.86
C ALA A 7 5.47 11.30 5.80
N ILE A 8 5.78 10.69 4.64
CA ILE A 8 5.73 9.23 4.48
C ILE A 8 6.83 8.53 5.30
N SER A 9 8.03 9.11 5.32
CA SER A 9 9.12 8.60 6.16
C SER A 9 8.80 8.67 7.66
N GLU A 10 8.11 9.72 8.11
CA GLU A 10 7.70 9.90 9.52
C GLU A 10 6.66 8.86 9.95
N MET A 11 5.88 8.32 9.01
CA MET A 11 4.98 7.18 9.25
C MET A 11 5.71 5.82 9.31
N GLY A 12 7.04 5.80 9.11
CA GLY A 12 7.86 4.59 9.09
C GLY A 12 7.78 3.80 7.79
N ILE A 13 7.21 4.36 6.73
CA ILE A 13 7.06 3.68 5.43
C ILE A 13 8.34 3.88 4.62
N TYR A 14 9.04 2.79 4.32
CA TYR A 14 10.25 2.78 3.51
C TYR A 14 10.12 1.82 2.32
N PRO A 15 10.42 2.26 1.09
CA PRO A 15 10.92 3.58 0.73
C PRO A 15 9.86 4.68 0.83
N ALA A 16 10.27 5.91 1.19
CA ALA A 16 9.35 7.04 1.41
C ALA A 16 8.89 7.71 0.09
N VAL A 17 8.52 6.90 -0.91
CA VAL A 17 8.06 7.38 -2.22
C VAL A 17 6.62 7.87 -2.10
N ASP A 18 6.35 9.07 -2.63
CA ASP A 18 4.99 9.58 -2.74
C ASP A 18 4.30 9.01 -3.97
N PRO A 19 3.23 8.20 -3.81
CA PRO A 19 2.56 7.53 -4.93
C PRO A 19 1.65 8.44 -5.77
N LEU A 20 1.27 9.61 -5.24
CA LEU A 20 0.43 10.58 -5.94
C LEU A 20 1.28 11.63 -6.67
N ASP A 21 2.40 12.03 -6.06
CA ASP A 21 3.33 13.01 -6.66
C ASP A 21 4.36 12.36 -7.60
N SER A 22 4.57 11.05 -7.52
CA SER A 22 5.45 10.33 -8.44
C SER A 22 4.74 10.00 -9.76
N THR A 23 5.42 10.24 -10.87
CA THR A 23 4.86 10.08 -12.22
C THR A 23 5.82 9.38 -13.16
N SER A 24 5.31 8.75 -14.21
CA SER A 24 6.13 8.14 -15.26
C SER A 24 5.46 8.32 -16.61
N ARG A 25 6.26 8.68 -17.64
CA ARG A 25 5.77 8.79 -19.03
C ARG A 25 5.43 7.43 -19.62
N ILE A 26 6.07 6.36 -19.13
CA ILE A 26 5.84 5.00 -19.63
C ILE A 26 4.64 4.32 -18.96
N LEU A 27 3.97 4.97 -17.99
CA LEU A 27 2.71 4.48 -17.44
C LEU A 27 1.57 4.72 -18.42
N ASP A 28 1.63 3.99 -19.53
CA ASP A 28 0.71 4.02 -20.66
C ASP A 28 0.27 2.58 -20.98
N PRO A 29 -1.03 2.31 -21.17
CA PRO A 29 -1.52 0.95 -21.41
C PRO A 29 -0.92 0.31 -22.66
N GLN A 30 -0.46 1.09 -23.65
CA GLN A 30 0.21 0.58 -24.84
C GLN A 30 1.64 0.09 -24.57
N ILE A 31 2.26 0.54 -23.46
CA ILE A 31 3.64 0.20 -23.09
C ILE A 31 3.65 -0.87 -21.98
N VAL A 32 2.92 -0.63 -20.90
CA VAL A 32 2.93 -1.51 -19.71
C VAL A 32 1.84 -2.58 -19.74
N GLY A 33 0.92 -2.50 -20.70
CA GLY A 33 -0.27 -3.34 -20.78
C GLY A 33 -1.44 -2.79 -19.97
N GLU A 34 -2.65 -3.17 -20.39
CA GLU A 34 -3.92 -2.72 -19.78
C GLU A 34 -4.03 -3.07 -18.30
N GLU A 35 -3.63 -4.28 -17.90
CA GLU A 35 -3.78 -4.73 -16.52
C GLU A 35 -2.91 -3.91 -15.55
N HIS A 36 -1.62 -3.75 -15.86
CA HIS A 36 -0.72 -2.94 -15.05
C HIS A 36 -1.22 -1.49 -14.96
N TYR A 37 -1.61 -0.90 -16.10
CA TYR A 37 -2.12 0.46 -16.12
C TYR A 37 -3.35 0.63 -15.24
N ARG A 38 -4.36 -0.25 -15.37
CA ARG A 38 -5.60 -0.16 -14.58
C ARG A 38 -5.36 -0.35 -13.09
N VAL A 39 -4.50 -1.30 -12.70
CA VAL A 39 -4.17 -1.51 -11.29
C VAL A 39 -3.46 -0.28 -10.72
N ALA A 40 -2.47 0.27 -11.41
CA ALA A 40 -1.78 1.48 -10.97
C ALA A 40 -2.73 2.68 -10.83
N ARG A 41 -3.66 2.87 -11.79
CA ARG A 41 -4.68 3.92 -11.70
C ARG A 41 -5.68 3.69 -10.56
N GLY A 42 -6.10 2.45 -10.33
CA GLY A 42 -6.97 2.09 -9.22
C GLY A 42 -6.33 2.39 -7.85
N VAL A 43 -5.05 2.04 -7.69
CA VAL A 43 -4.28 2.38 -6.48
C VAL A 43 -4.24 3.90 -6.26
N GLN A 44 -3.92 4.68 -7.31
CA GLN A 44 -3.91 6.14 -7.22
C GLN A 44 -5.28 6.71 -6.86
N GLN A 45 -6.37 6.17 -7.39
CA GLN A 45 -7.73 6.61 -7.07
C GLN A 45 -8.09 6.36 -5.59
N VAL A 46 -7.75 5.19 -5.06
CA VAL A 46 -7.99 4.85 -3.65
C VAL A 46 -7.20 5.78 -2.73
N LEU A 47 -5.92 6.02 -3.03
CA LEU A 47 -5.06 6.90 -2.24
C LEU A 47 -5.48 8.37 -2.34
N GLN A 48 -5.91 8.84 -3.51
CA GLN A 48 -6.44 10.20 -3.66
C GLN A 48 -7.72 10.37 -2.84
N ARG A 49 -8.64 9.41 -2.90
CA ARG A 49 -9.88 9.46 -2.11
C ARG A 49 -9.57 9.44 -0.61
N TYR A 50 -8.58 8.66 -0.18
CA TYR A 50 -8.12 8.66 1.21
C TYR A 50 -7.60 10.03 1.64
N LYS A 51 -6.78 10.69 0.81
CA LYS A 51 -6.29 12.05 1.08
C LYS A 51 -7.42 13.06 1.23
N ASP A 52 -8.44 12.99 0.38
CA ASP A 52 -9.62 13.88 0.48
C ASP A 52 -10.42 13.63 1.78
N LEU A 53 -10.44 12.38 2.27
CA LEU A 53 -11.11 11.99 3.51
C LEU A 53 -10.30 12.33 4.77
N GLN A 54 -8.97 12.52 4.68
CA GLN A 54 -8.12 12.83 5.83
C GLN A 54 -8.50 14.16 6.51
N ASP A 55 -8.84 15.19 5.75
CA ASP A 55 -9.28 16.49 6.30
C ASP A 55 -10.59 16.35 7.08
N ILE A 56 -11.52 15.54 6.56
CA ILE A 56 -12.79 15.24 7.21
C ILE A 56 -12.54 14.46 8.51
N ILE A 57 -11.70 13.42 8.46
CA ILE A 57 -11.33 12.61 9.63
C ILE A 57 -10.65 13.47 10.72
N ALA A 58 -9.81 14.42 10.33
CA ALA A 58 -9.11 15.30 11.26
C ALA A 58 -10.05 16.27 12.00
N ILE A 59 -11.17 16.66 11.38
CA ILE A 59 -12.14 17.61 11.95
C ILE A 59 -13.27 16.88 12.70
N LEU A 60 -13.87 15.88 12.08
CA LEU A 60 -15.10 15.21 12.55
C LEU A 60 -14.84 13.87 13.23
N GLY A 61 -13.72 13.21 12.93
CA GLY A 61 -13.43 11.84 13.38
C GLY A 61 -13.86 10.78 12.37
N MET A 62 -13.42 9.53 12.62
CA MET A 62 -13.64 8.41 11.70
C MET A 62 -15.07 7.85 11.74
N ASP A 63 -15.78 8.05 12.85
CA ASP A 63 -17.14 7.53 13.05
C ASP A 63 -18.18 8.22 12.17
N GLU A 64 -17.91 9.46 11.76
CA GLU A 64 -18.78 10.31 10.93
C GLU A 64 -18.70 9.97 9.43
N LEU A 65 -17.82 9.06 9.03
CA LEU A 65 -17.73 8.60 7.65
C LEU A 65 -18.84 7.59 7.33
N SER A 66 -19.25 7.57 6.05
CA SER A 66 -20.08 6.48 5.53
C SER A 66 -19.33 5.14 5.63
N GLU A 67 -20.06 4.02 5.70
CA GLU A 67 -19.42 2.70 5.74
C GLU A 67 -18.55 2.44 4.50
N ASP A 68 -18.97 2.94 3.32
CA ASP A 68 -18.18 2.86 2.09
C ASP A 68 -16.87 3.66 2.20
N ASP A 69 -16.92 4.88 2.75
CA ASP A 69 -15.72 5.70 2.96
C ASP A 69 -14.79 5.06 4.01
N LYS A 70 -15.33 4.46 5.09
CA LYS A 70 -14.54 3.69 6.06
C LYS A 70 -13.83 2.51 5.38
N MET A 71 -14.49 1.79 4.48
CA MET A 71 -13.87 0.73 3.71
C MET A 71 -12.74 1.25 2.81
N ILE A 72 -12.94 2.40 2.14
CA ILE A 72 -11.89 3.03 1.33
C ILE A 72 -10.69 3.42 2.18
N VAL A 73 -10.90 4.01 3.34
CA VAL A 73 -9.84 4.38 4.29
C VAL A 73 -9.06 3.14 4.75
N ALA A 74 -9.77 2.07 5.12
CA ALA A 74 -9.14 0.82 5.52
C ALA A 74 -8.27 0.22 4.41
N ARG A 75 -8.77 0.20 3.16
CA ARG A 75 -7.99 -0.27 2.00
C ARG A 75 -6.80 0.62 1.70
N ALA A 76 -6.97 1.94 1.76
CA ALA A 76 -5.90 2.89 1.51
C ALA A 76 -4.75 2.73 2.52
N ARG A 77 -5.07 2.59 3.82
CA ARG A 77 -4.06 2.32 4.85
C ARG A 77 -3.28 1.04 4.60
N LYS A 78 -3.96 -0.04 4.18
CA LYS A 78 -3.30 -1.30 3.80
C LYS A 78 -2.39 -1.12 2.59
N ILE A 79 -2.84 -0.37 1.58
CA ILE A 79 -2.04 -0.05 0.37
C ILE A 79 -0.79 0.75 0.76
N GLU A 80 -0.92 1.81 1.57
CA GLU A 80 0.23 2.61 2.01
C GLU A 80 1.25 1.77 2.78
N ARG A 81 0.78 0.88 3.67
CA ARG A 81 1.66 -0.05 4.39
C ARG A 81 2.31 -1.06 3.45
N PHE A 82 1.56 -1.61 2.49
CA PHE A 82 2.08 -2.59 1.51
C PHE A 82 3.07 -2.00 0.51
N MET A 83 3.09 -0.67 0.34
CA MET A 83 4.15 0.01 -0.41
C MET A 83 5.49 0.04 0.33
N SER A 84 5.52 -0.32 1.62
CA SER A 84 6.79 -0.53 2.34
C SER A 84 7.40 -1.87 1.97
N GLN A 85 8.72 -1.90 1.77
CA GLN A 85 9.45 -3.10 1.39
C GLN A 85 10.83 -3.13 2.07
N PRO A 86 11.22 -4.26 2.69
CA PRO A 86 12.54 -4.41 3.26
C PRO A 86 13.60 -4.47 2.15
N PHE A 87 14.58 -3.57 2.21
CA PHE A 87 15.69 -3.53 1.26
C PHE A 87 16.86 -4.40 1.72
N HIS A 88 17.47 -5.13 0.79
CA HIS A 88 18.68 -5.92 1.05
C HIS A 88 19.81 -5.06 1.64
N VAL A 89 19.97 -3.82 1.17
CA VAL A 89 20.97 -2.89 1.71
C VAL A 89 20.63 -2.37 3.12
N ALA A 90 19.36 -2.46 3.52
CA ALA A 90 18.87 -2.02 4.82
C ALA A 90 18.82 -3.14 5.86
N GLU A 91 19.16 -4.37 5.49
CA GLU A 91 19.14 -5.54 6.38
C GLU A 91 20.02 -5.34 7.62
N VAL A 92 21.18 -4.69 7.45
CA VAL A 92 22.11 -4.37 8.55
C VAL A 92 21.48 -3.43 9.59
N PHE A 93 20.53 -2.59 9.19
CA PHE A 93 19.89 -1.61 10.07
C PHE A 93 18.54 -2.07 10.61
N THR A 94 17.80 -2.86 9.82
CA THR A 94 16.43 -3.30 10.14
C THR A 94 16.38 -4.70 10.77
N GLY A 95 17.44 -5.49 10.61
CA GLY A 95 17.48 -6.90 11.04
C GLY A 95 16.53 -7.81 10.24
N SER A 96 15.83 -7.29 9.24
CA SER A 96 14.89 -8.04 8.41
C SER A 96 15.53 -8.31 7.04
N PRO A 97 15.43 -9.54 6.51
CA PRO A 97 16.02 -9.88 5.22
C PRO A 97 15.36 -9.06 4.11
N GLY A 98 16.16 -8.57 3.18
CA GLY A 98 15.64 -7.90 1.99
C GLY A 98 14.81 -8.84 1.14
N VAL A 99 13.78 -8.30 0.48
CA VAL A 99 12.93 -9.08 -0.43
C VAL A 99 12.95 -8.45 -1.82
N PHE A 100 13.02 -9.28 -2.85
CA PHE A 100 12.81 -8.85 -4.24
C PHE A 100 11.44 -9.34 -4.70
N VAL A 101 10.59 -8.43 -5.16
CA VAL A 101 9.21 -8.74 -5.57
C VAL A 101 9.11 -8.73 -7.10
N PRO A 102 8.70 -9.85 -7.73
CA PRO A 102 8.45 -9.88 -9.16
C PRO A 102 7.29 -8.98 -9.57
N LEU A 103 7.38 -8.38 -10.77
CA LEU A 103 6.35 -7.45 -11.28
C LEU A 103 4.94 -8.07 -11.30
N ALA A 104 4.82 -9.33 -11.73
CA ALA A 104 3.54 -10.02 -11.81
C ALA A 104 2.88 -10.15 -10.42
N ASP A 105 3.69 -10.39 -9.39
CA ASP A 105 3.21 -10.51 -8.01
C ASP A 105 2.79 -9.16 -7.45
N THR A 106 3.51 -8.08 -7.78
CA THR A 106 3.11 -6.71 -7.44
C THR A 106 1.73 -6.38 -8.02
N ILE A 107 1.54 -6.61 -9.33
CA ILE A 107 0.28 -6.31 -10.02
C ILE A 107 -0.86 -7.12 -9.40
N LYS A 108 -0.66 -8.43 -9.17
CA LYS A 108 -1.67 -9.31 -8.58
C LYS A 108 -2.04 -8.88 -7.15
N ALA A 109 -1.05 -8.53 -6.34
CA ALA A 109 -1.25 -8.12 -4.96
C ALA A 109 -2.06 -6.82 -4.86
N PHE A 110 -1.64 -5.77 -5.59
CA PHE A 110 -2.34 -4.48 -5.58
C PHE A 110 -3.74 -4.57 -6.22
N LYS A 111 -3.93 -5.41 -7.24
CA LYS A 111 -5.26 -5.70 -7.79
C LYS A 111 -6.21 -6.25 -6.72
N GLY A 112 -5.75 -7.24 -5.95
CA GLY A 112 -6.57 -7.82 -4.87
C GLY A 112 -6.83 -6.83 -3.73
N LEU A 113 -5.86 -5.97 -3.40
CA LEU A 113 -6.05 -4.89 -2.42
C LEU A 113 -7.13 -3.88 -2.86
N CYS A 114 -7.11 -3.46 -4.14
CA CYS A 114 -8.14 -2.58 -4.68
C CYS A 114 -9.52 -3.24 -4.71
N ASN A 115 -9.58 -4.53 -5.04
CA ASN A 115 -10.84 -5.29 -5.13
C ASN A 115 -11.44 -5.64 -3.76
N GLY A 116 -10.65 -5.62 -2.69
CA GLY A 116 -11.08 -6.00 -1.33
C GLY A 116 -10.85 -7.45 -0.96
N ASP A 117 -10.09 -8.21 -1.77
CA ASP A 117 -9.81 -9.63 -1.54
C ASP A 117 -9.11 -9.87 -0.18
N TYR A 118 -8.45 -8.84 0.36
CA TYR A 118 -7.68 -8.88 1.61
C TYR A 118 -8.27 -7.99 2.72
N ASP A 119 -9.55 -7.61 2.62
CA ASP A 119 -10.21 -6.75 3.62
C ASP A 119 -10.25 -7.36 5.03
N HIS A 120 -10.24 -8.69 5.12
CA HIS A 120 -10.21 -9.43 6.37
C HIS A 120 -8.84 -9.44 7.07
N LEU A 121 -7.75 -9.08 6.38
CA LEU A 121 -6.40 -9.09 6.96
C LEU A 121 -6.12 -7.78 7.73
N PRO A 122 -5.42 -7.82 8.89
CA PRO A 122 -5.09 -6.63 9.66
C PRO A 122 -4.06 -5.76 8.94
N GLU A 123 -4.11 -4.44 9.13
CA GLU A 123 -3.19 -3.48 8.48
C GLU A 123 -1.70 -3.79 8.75
N GLN A 124 -1.38 -4.26 9.96
CA GLN A 124 -0.02 -4.60 10.37
C GLN A 124 0.61 -5.74 9.56
N ALA A 125 -0.23 -6.60 8.98
CA ALA A 125 0.24 -7.70 8.13
C ALA A 125 0.89 -7.19 6.82
N PHE A 126 0.51 -6.00 6.36
CA PHE A 126 1.02 -5.39 5.14
C PHE A 126 2.28 -4.55 5.34
N TYR A 127 2.73 -4.37 6.58
CA TYR A 127 3.91 -3.56 6.87
C TYR A 127 5.21 -4.36 6.72
N MET A 128 6.19 -3.83 6.00
CA MET A 128 7.53 -4.42 5.79
C MET A 128 7.48 -5.88 5.33
N VAL A 129 6.74 -6.14 4.25
CA VAL A 129 6.62 -7.44 3.58
C VAL A 129 6.90 -7.27 2.10
N GLY A 130 7.35 -8.32 1.41
CA GLY A 130 7.54 -8.27 -0.04
C GLY A 130 6.29 -8.72 -0.79
N THR A 131 5.98 -10.01 -0.70
CA THR A 131 4.86 -10.61 -1.44
C THR A 131 3.56 -10.61 -0.65
N ILE A 132 2.43 -10.79 -1.35
CA ILE A 132 1.13 -10.90 -0.69
C ILE A 132 1.00 -12.17 0.17
N GLU A 133 1.74 -13.23 -0.18
CA GLU A 133 1.75 -14.46 0.60
C GLU A 133 2.50 -14.26 1.93
N GLU A 134 3.57 -13.46 1.95
CA GLU A 134 4.20 -13.03 3.21
C GLU A 134 3.24 -12.21 4.08
N ALA A 135 2.44 -11.33 3.47
CA ALA A 135 1.42 -10.58 4.21
C ALA A 135 0.40 -11.51 4.87
N LYS A 136 -0.11 -12.53 4.15
CA LYS A 136 -1.02 -13.54 4.71
C LYS A 136 -0.37 -14.34 5.84
N ALA A 137 0.84 -14.85 5.63
CA ALA A 137 1.56 -15.60 6.66
C ALA A 137 1.83 -14.75 7.91
N LYS A 138 2.08 -13.45 7.73
CA LYS A 138 2.23 -12.50 8.84
C LYS A 138 0.91 -12.26 9.57
N ALA A 139 -0.20 -12.17 8.84
CA ALA A 139 -1.54 -12.06 9.43
C ALA A 139 -1.89 -13.29 10.28
N GLU A 140 -1.58 -14.50 9.81
CA GLU A 140 -1.78 -15.74 10.57
C GLU A 140 -1.00 -15.72 11.89
N LYS A 141 0.28 -15.34 11.86
CA LYS A 141 1.10 -15.20 13.08
C LYS A 141 0.56 -14.16 14.07
N LEU A 142 0.02 -13.06 13.55
CA LEU A 142 -0.60 -12.04 14.40
C LEU A 142 -1.90 -12.53 15.04
N ALA A 143 -2.68 -13.36 14.32
CA ALA A 143 -3.88 -13.97 14.86
C ALA A 143 -3.58 -15.05 15.92
N GLU A 144 -2.49 -15.80 15.77
CA GLU A 144 -2.04 -16.78 16.78
C GLU A 144 -1.48 -16.12 18.06
N ALA A 145 -0.96 -14.90 17.95
CA ALA A 145 -0.40 -14.15 19.07
C ALA A 145 -1.41 -13.29 19.84
N ALA A 146 -2.64 -13.17 19.34
CA ALA A 146 -3.74 -12.38 19.92
C ALA A 146 -4.66 -13.26 20.79
#